data_AF-A0AAN9QM64-F1
#
_entry.id   AF-A0AAN9QM64-F1
#
_cell.length_a   1.000
_cell.length_b   1.000
_cell.length_c   1.000
_cell.angle_alpha   90.00
_cell.angle_beta   90.00
_cell.angle_gamma   90.00
#
_symmetry.space_group_name_H-M   'P 1'
#
loop_
_entity.id
_entity.type
_entity.pdbx_description
1 polymer ?
#
loop_
_entity_poly.entity_id
_entity_poly.type
_entity_poly.pdbx_seq_one_letter_code
_entity_poly.pdbx_strand_id
1 'polypeptide(L)'
;MMEHGSYSDQSKSTFSLVDEDHTFANSVRFSLNQDPRVAFCGYSIPHPSDNRVNIRVQTTGDPAREVLKDACQDLMLMCQHVRSTFDKAVNDFKIREAKKNNQVVKKNKSNQEDMDSE
;
A
#
# COMPACT_ATOMS: atom_id res chain seq x y z
N MET A 1 3.46 -3.54 20.11
CA MET A 1 4.47 -4.38 19.45
C MET A 1 5.43 -4.91 20.49
N MET A 2 5.51 -6.24 20.64
CA MET A 2 6.54 -6.90 21.47
C MET A 2 7.61 -7.49 20.56
N GLU A 3 8.88 -7.29 20.89
CA GLU A 3 10.01 -7.87 20.19
C GLU A 3 10.57 -9.06 20.97
N HIS A 4 10.66 -10.21 20.30
CA HIS A 4 11.27 -11.43 20.81
C HIS A 4 12.54 -11.72 19.99
N GLY A 5 13.64 -11.07 20.38
CA GLY A 5 14.99 -11.27 19.84
C GLY A 5 15.98 -11.68 20.93
N SER A 6 17.15 -12.20 20.55
CA SER A 6 18.23 -12.45 21.52
C SER A 6 18.94 -11.14 21.83
N TYR A 7 19.25 -10.88 23.11
CA TYR A 7 20.07 -9.72 23.49
C TYR A 7 21.48 -9.76 22.86
N SER A 8 21.95 -10.95 22.50
CA SER A 8 23.25 -11.19 21.88
C SER A 8 23.24 -11.11 20.35
N ASP A 9 22.07 -11.20 19.70
CA ASP A 9 21.94 -11.22 18.24
C ASP A 9 20.70 -10.42 17.81
N GLN A 10 20.94 -9.16 17.47
CA GLN A 10 19.90 -8.22 17.02
C GLN A 10 19.54 -8.41 15.54
N SER A 11 20.27 -9.25 14.80
CA SER A 11 19.98 -9.55 13.39
C SER A 11 18.76 -10.46 13.22
N LYS A 12 18.28 -11.08 14.31
CA LYS A 12 17.18 -12.05 14.30
C LYS A 12 16.15 -11.75 15.39
N SER A 13 14.99 -11.24 14.97
CA SER A 13 13.90 -10.93 15.89
C SER A 13 12.55 -11.41 15.37
N THR A 14 11.67 -11.77 16.29
CA THR A 14 10.24 -11.99 16.02
C THR A 14 9.44 -10.85 16.63
N PHE A 15 8.63 -10.17 15.83
CA PHE A 15 7.81 -9.05 16.24
C PHE A 15 6.35 -9.48 16.35
N SER A 16 5.77 -9.31 17.53
CA SER A 16 4.37 -9.61 17.80
C SER A 16 3.55 -8.33 17.73
N LEU A 17 2.62 -8.29 16.78
CA LEU A 17 1.72 -7.17 16.50
C LEU A 17 0.30 -7.60 16.86
N VAL A 18 -0.30 -6.89 17.81
CA VAL A 18 -1.68 -7.11 18.26
C VAL A 18 -2.61 -6.25 17.42
N ASP A 19 -3.83 -6.73 17.20
CA ASP A 19 -4.87 -6.11 16.38
C ASP A 19 -4.49 -5.95 14.90
N GLU A 20 -3.60 -6.82 14.41
CA GLU A 20 -3.20 -6.91 13.02
C GLU A 20 -3.43 -8.32 12.47
N ASP A 21 -3.62 -8.43 11.16
CA ASP A 21 -3.94 -9.69 10.47
C ASP A 21 -3.10 -9.90 9.19
N HIS A 22 -3.54 -10.84 8.34
CA HIS A 22 -2.91 -11.17 7.07
C HIS A 22 -2.70 -9.97 6.14
N THR A 23 -3.55 -8.95 6.22
CA THR A 23 -3.50 -7.78 5.35
C THR A 23 -2.19 -7.04 5.55
N PHE A 24 -1.97 -6.53 6.77
CA PHE A 24 -0.75 -5.82 7.11
C PHE A 24 0.48 -6.74 7.03
N ALA A 25 0.35 -7.96 7.56
CA ALA A 25 1.45 -8.91 7.62
C ALA A 25 2.00 -9.30 6.24
N ASN A 26 1.11 -9.58 5.28
CA ASN A 26 1.51 -9.93 3.93
C ASN A 26 2.09 -8.73 3.17
N SER A 27 1.53 -7.54 3.37
CA SER A 27 2.06 -6.30 2.78
C SER A 27 3.48 -6.00 3.25
N VAL A 28 3.74 -6.06 4.57
CA VAL A 28 5.08 -5.77 5.09
C VAL A 28 6.08 -6.89 4.75
N ARG A 29 5.62 -8.16 4.71
CA ARG A 29 6.42 -9.29 4.23
C ARG A 29 6.86 -9.09 2.78
N PHE A 30 5.99 -8.54 1.92
CA PHE A 30 6.36 -8.22 0.55
C PHE A 30 7.49 -7.17 0.51
N SER A 31 7.35 -6.06 1.25
CA SER A 31 8.39 -5.02 1.32
C SER A 31 9.72 -5.55 1.86
N LEU A 32 9.69 -6.33 2.94
CA LEU A 32 10.87 -6.96 3.54
C LEU A 32 11.62 -7.86 2.57
N ASN A 33 10.92 -8.62 1.72
CA ASN A 33 11.56 -9.49 0.73
C ASN A 33 12.24 -8.73 -0.41
N GLN A 34 11.98 -7.44 -0.58
CA GLN A 34 12.68 -6.62 -1.57
C GLN A 34 14.00 -6.04 -1.02
N ASP A 35 14.18 -6.03 0.31
CA ASP A 35 15.38 -5.48 0.94
C ASP A 35 16.53 -6.51 0.90
N PRO A 36 17.68 -6.21 0.25
CA PRO A 36 18.81 -7.13 0.15
C PRO A 36 19.46 -7.45 1.51
N ARG A 37 19.20 -6.66 2.55
CA ARG A 37 19.67 -6.92 3.93
C ARG A 37 18.90 -8.07 4.59
N VAL A 38 17.74 -8.45 4.07
CA VAL A 38 16.88 -9.49 4.63
C VAL A 38 17.29 -10.85 4.07
N ALA A 39 17.75 -11.74 4.95
CA ALA A 39 18.06 -13.13 4.60
C ALA A 39 16.81 -14.03 4.67
N PHE A 40 15.90 -13.73 5.60
CA PHE A 40 14.64 -14.44 5.75
C PHE A 40 13.56 -13.54 6.37
N CYS A 41 12.35 -13.59 5.82
CA CYS A 41 11.18 -13.06 6.50
C CYS A 41 9.94 -13.95 6.31
N GLY A 42 9.08 -13.95 7.32
CA GLY A 42 7.83 -14.70 7.30
C GLY A 42 6.91 -14.22 8.41
N TYR A 43 5.62 -14.55 8.30
CA TYR A 43 4.66 -14.25 9.36
C TYR A 43 3.76 -15.46 9.65
N SER A 44 3.23 -15.51 10.86
CA SER A 44 2.22 -16.49 11.26
C SER A 44 1.18 -15.86 12.17
N ILE A 45 -0.05 -16.33 12.06
CA ILE A 45 -1.11 -16.08 13.05
C ILE A 45 -1.15 -17.32 13.95
N PRO A 46 -0.88 -17.17 15.27
CA PRO A 46 -0.76 -18.31 16.16
C PRO A 46 -2.08 -19.08 16.31
N HIS A 47 -3.23 -18.38 16.24
CA HIS A 47 -4.55 -18.99 16.24
C HIS A 47 -5.57 -18.07 15.55
N PRO A 48 -6.53 -18.57 14.75
CA PRO A 48 -7.52 -17.73 14.05
C PRO A 48 -8.39 -16.84 14.95
N SER A 49 -8.53 -17.20 16.23
CA SER A 49 -9.27 -16.42 17.23
C SER A 49 -8.42 -15.40 18.01
N ASP A 50 -7.11 -15.36 17.77
CA ASP A 50 -6.20 -14.37 18.35
C ASP A 50 -5.89 -13.32 17.27
N ASN A 51 -6.28 -12.07 17.51
CA ASN A 51 -6.01 -10.95 16.60
C ASN A 51 -4.56 -10.51 16.76
N ARG A 52 -3.62 -11.37 16.36
CA ARG A 52 -2.20 -11.11 16.52
C ARG A 52 -1.41 -11.82 15.43
N VAL A 53 -0.42 -11.10 14.91
CA VAL A 53 0.54 -11.61 13.94
C VAL A 53 1.92 -11.63 14.56
N ASN A 54 2.66 -12.70 14.32
CA ASN A 54 4.09 -12.78 14.59
C ASN A 54 4.87 -12.67 13.28
N ILE A 55 5.71 -11.64 13.16
CA ILE A 55 6.56 -11.40 12.00
C ILE A 55 8.00 -11.75 12.37
N ARG A 56 8.57 -12.77 11.72
CA ARG A 56 9.97 -13.16 11.88
C ARG A 56 10.80 -12.42 10.83
N VAL A 57 11.84 -11.74 11.27
CA VAL A 57 12.83 -11.09 10.40
C VAL A 57 14.23 -11.58 10.78
N GLN A 58 14.99 -12.01 9.79
CA GLN A 58 16.40 -12.34 9.91
C GLN A 58 17.16 -11.61 8.83
N THR A 59 18.15 -10.84 9.24
CA THR A 59 18.98 -10.03 8.36
C THR A 59 20.37 -10.68 8.22
N THR A 60 21.19 -10.14 7.33
CA THR A 60 22.59 -10.54 7.15
C THR A 60 23.55 -9.92 8.16
N GLY A 61 23.09 -8.96 8.98
CA GLY A 61 23.89 -8.33 10.03
C GLY A 61 23.24 -7.12 10.68
N ASP A 62 22.41 -6.37 9.93
CA ASP A 62 21.74 -5.17 10.45
C ASP A 62 20.68 -5.50 11.51
N PRO A 63 20.39 -4.62 12.48
CA PRO A 63 19.34 -4.87 13.45
C PRO A 63 17.98 -5.10 12.77
N ALA A 64 17.36 -6.25 13.04
CA ALA A 64 16.08 -6.64 12.43
C ALA A 64 14.96 -5.61 12.66
N ARG A 65 15.03 -4.89 13.79
CA ARG A 65 14.09 -3.81 14.13
C ARG A 65 14.21 -2.61 13.19
N GLU A 66 15.43 -2.24 12.82
CA GLU A 66 15.67 -1.11 11.91
C GLU A 66 15.21 -1.47 10.50
N VAL A 67 15.57 -2.66 10.02
CA VAL A 67 15.14 -3.17 8.72
C VAL A 67 13.61 -3.27 8.62
N LEU A 68 12.93 -3.73 9.68
CA LEU A 68 11.47 -3.75 9.72
C LEU A 68 10.87 -2.32 9.65
N LYS A 69 11.48 -1.36 10.35
CA LYS A 69 11.03 0.04 10.32
C LYS A 69 11.16 0.64 8.93
N ASP A 70 12.30 0.41 8.27
CA ASP A 70 12.54 0.86 6.90
C ASP A 70 11.51 0.25 5.94
N ALA A 71 11.26 -1.05 6.03
CA ALA A 71 10.25 -1.73 5.21
C ALA A 71 8.83 -1.16 5.39
N CYS A 72 8.46 -0.78 6.62
CA CYS A 72 7.19 -0.09 6.89
C CYS A 72 7.16 1.31 6.25
N GLN A 73 8.27 2.06 6.32
CA GLN A 73 8.37 3.38 5.70
C GLN A 73 8.25 3.30 4.18
N ASP A 74 8.89 2.31 3.56
CA ASP A 74 8.79 2.05 2.12
C ASP A 74 7.36 1.68 1.73
N LEU A 75 6.69 0.84 2.52
CA LEU A 75 5.28 0.51 2.31
C LEU A 75 4.39 1.76 2.36
N MET A 76 4.62 2.67 3.30
CA MET A 76 3.89 3.94 3.36
C MET A 76 4.11 4.79 2.11
N LEU A 77 5.36 4.91 1.64
CA LEU A 77 5.69 5.67 0.43
C LEU A 77 5.05 5.05 -0.82
N MET A 78 5.02 3.72 -0.92
CA MET A 78 4.33 3.01 -2.01
C MET A 78 2.82 3.33 -2.00
N CYS A 79 2.16 3.23 -0.85
CA CYS A 79 0.75 3.57 -0.69
C CYS A 79 0.45 5.03 -1.07
N GLN A 80 1.31 5.97 -0.65
CA GLN A 80 1.20 7.38 -1.03
C GLN A 80 1.32 7.59 -2.54
N HIS A 81 2.28 6.92 -3.18
CA HIS A 81 2.46 6.98 -4.62
C HIS A 81 1.25 6.44 -5.38
N VAL A 82 0.75 5.26 -4.99
CA VAL A 82 -0.45 4.64 -5.59
C VAL A 82 -1.64 5.57 -5.46
N ARG A 83 -1.88 6.14 -4.26
CA ARG A 83 -2.96 7.09 -4.03
C ARG A 83 -2.83 8.34 -4.90
N SER A 84 -1.65 8.96 -4.95
CA SER A 84 -1.41 10.17 -5.76
C SER A 84 -1.68 9.91 -7.24
N THR A 85 -1.20 8.78 -7.77
CA THR A 85 -1.40 8.39 -9.17
C THR A 85 -2.87 8.10 -9.46
N PHE A 86 -3.56 7.41 -8.55
CA PHE A 86 -4.99 7.14 -8.67
C PHE A 86 -5.83 8.43 -8.64
N ASP A 87 -5.58 9.33 -7.69
CA ASP A 87 -6.30 10.60 -7.58
C ASP A 87 -6.14 11.46 -8.84
N LYS A 88 -4.93 11.50 -9.41
CA LYS A 88 -4.67 12.16 -10.71
C LYS A 88 -5.48 11.53 -11.83
N ALA A 89 -5.43 10.21 -11.98
CA ALA A 89 -6.17 9.50 -13.03
C ALA A 89 -7.69 9.70 -12.92
N VAL A 90 -8.23 9.71 -11.69
CA VAL A 90 -9.65 9.98 -11.44
C VAL A 90 -10.01 11.42 -11.78
N ASN A 91 -9.15 12.39 -11.44
CA ASN A 91 -9.39 13.79 -11.79
C ASN A 91 -9.39 14.00 -13.31
N ASP A 92 -8.41 13.44 -14.01
CA ASP A 92 -8.30 13.52 -15.47
C ASP A 92 -9.52 12.87 -16.15
N PHE A 93 -9.99 11.74 -15.63
CA PHE A 93 -11.20 11.08 -16.09
C PHE A 93 -12.43 12.00 -15.94
N LYS A 94 -12.63 12.60 -14.76
CA LYS A 94 -13.75 13.51 -14.49
C LYS A 94 -13.73 14.73 -15.41
N ILE A 95 -12.55 15.33 -15.63
CA ILE A 95 -12.39 16.47 -16.55
C ILE A 95 -12.76 16.07 -17.98
N ARG A 96 -12.32 14.89 -18.43
CA ARG A 96 -12.63 14.38 -19.77
C ARG A 96 -14.13 14.12 -19.97
N GLU A 97 -14.79 13.50 -18.99
CA GLU A 97 -16.23 13.26 -19.03
C GLU A 97 -17.04 14.57 -19.03
N ALA A 98 -16.64 15.55 -18.22
CA ALA A 98 -17.28 16.87 -18.22
C ALA A 98 -17.14 17.59 -19.57
N LYS A 99 -15.96 17.51 -20.21
CA LYS A 99 -15.74 18.06 -21.56
C LYS A 99 -16.62 17.37 -22.61
N LYS A 100 -16.73 16.04 -22.56
CA LYS A 100 -17.56 15.24 -23.46
C LYS A 100 -19.03 15.62 -23.33
N ASN A 101 -19.55 15.73 -22.10
CA ASN A 101 -20.93 16.12 -21.86
C ASN A 101 -21.23 17.54 -22.36
N ASN A 102 -20.32 18.49 -22.13
CA ASN A 102 -20.49 19.86 -22.63
C ASN A 102 -20.45 19.94 -24.17
N GLN A 103 -19.67 19.10 -24.85
CA GLN A 103 -19.65 19.04 -26.32
C GLN A 103 -20.95 18.45 -26.89
N VAL A 104 -21.50 17.40 -26.26
CA VAL A 104 -22.79 16.82 -26.66
C VAL A 104 -23.92 17.84 -26.51
N VAL A 105 -23.97 18.57 -25.40
CA VAL A 105 -24.98 19.62 -25.18
C VAL A 105 -24.85 20.74 -26.21
N LYS A 106 -23.63 21.19 -26.54
CA LYS A 106 -23.41 22.21 -27.56
C LYS A 106 -23.85 21.75 -28.96
N LYS A 107 -23.52 20.52 -29.35
CA LYS A 107 -23.92 19.93 -30.64
C LYS A 107 -25.44 19.80 -30.76
N ASN A 108 -26.12 19.44 -29.66
CA ASN A 108 -27.58 19.32 -29.66
C ASN A 108 -28.26 20.70 -29.73
N LYS A 109 -27.68 21.75 -29.14
CA LYS A 109 -28.22 23.12 -29.24
C LYS A 109 -28.06 23.72 -30.64
N SER A 110 -26.88 23.59 -31.26
CA SER A 110 -26.67 24.10 -32.63
C SER A 110 -27.64 23.48 -33.62
N ASN A 111 -27.83 22.15 -33.53
CA ASN A 111 -28.76 21.45 -34.42
C ASN A 111 -30.22 21.86 -34.24
N GLN A 112 -30.61 22.35 -33.06
CA GLN A 112 -31.98 22.81 -32.79
C GLN A 112 -32.18 24.25 -33.32
N GLU A 113 -31.20 25.12 -33.12
CA GLU A 113 -31.24 26.52 -33.60
C GLU A 113 -31.26 26.59 -35.14
N ASP A 114 -30.56 25.70 -35.84
CA ASP A 114 -30.60 25.62 -37.30
C ASP A 114 -32.00 25.21 -37.81
N MET A 115 -32.69 24.30 -37.09
CA MET A 115 -34.01 23.78 -37.47
C MET A 115 -35.16 24.76 -37.23
N ASP A 116 -35.03 25.65 -36.24
CA ASP A 116 -36.04 26.68 -35.93
C ASP A 116 -35.87 27.95 -36.80
N SER A 117 -34.83 27.99 -37.65
CA SER A 117 -34.49 29.12 -38.52
C SER A 117 -34.88 28.95 -40.00
N GLU A 118 -35.40 27.78 -40.39
CA GLU A 118 -35.99 27.45 -41.71
C GLU A 118 -37.53 27.51 -41.66
#